data_AF-A0A661JZG2-F1
#
_entry.id   AF-A0A661JZG2-F1
#
_cell.length_a   1.000
_cell.length_b   1.000
_cell.length_c   1.000
_cell.angle_alpha   90.00
_cell.angle_beta   90.00
_cell.angle_gamma   90.00
#
_symmetry.space_group_name_H-M   'P 1'
#
loop_
_entity.id
_entity.type
_entity.pdbx_description
1 polymer ?
#
loop_
_entity_poly.entity_id
_entity_poly.type
_entity_poly.pdbx_seq_one_letter_code
_entity_poly.pdbx_strand_id
1 'polypeptide(L)'
;MGSPRIEYFVRREEECPAPREREDGRVDFHDLRLIENVVAGQVLARIPPEEGIVGPEAFPMGENVYVPEDDPRVLVAAVNGHAYWKDGKLHVSPVFVIEGNVDFSTGNVVFVGKLIVKGTIRAGFTVEAEELLVEGEVEGEVRIGG
;
A
#
# COMPACT_ATOMS: atom_id res chain seq x y z
N MET A 1 -30.72 3.91 9.22
CA MET A 1 -30.07 3.70 7.90
C MET A 1 -28.78 2.95 8.15
N GLY A 2 -28.62 1.77 7.54
CA GLY A 2 -27.34 1.06 7.58
C GLY A 2 -26.33 1.79 6.70
N SER A 3 -25.05 1.72 7.05
CA SER A 3 -23.98 2.18 6.17
C SER A 3 -24.01 1.38 4.87
N PRO A 4 -23.76 2.00 3.71
CA PRO A 4 -23.79 1.30 2.45
C PRO A 4 -22.73 0.19 2.41
N ARG A 5 -23.03 -0.93 1.75
CA ARG A 5 -22.05 -2.00 1.52
C ARG A 5 -21.01 -1.50 0.51
N ILE A 6 -19.74 -1.52 0.91
CA ILE A 6 -18.61 -1.13 0.05
C ILE A 6 -17.74 -2.36 -0.20
N GLU A 7 -17.44 -2.62 -1.47
CA GLU A 7 -16.50 -3.63 -1.91
C GLU A 7 -15.12 -2.99 -2.05
N TYR A 8 -14.13 -3.50 -1.30
CA TYR A 8 -12.74 -3.00 -1.37
C TYR A 8 -11.90 -3.95 -2.22
N PHE A 9 -11.10 -3.39 -3.13
CA PHE A 9 -10.16 -4.12 -3.98
C PHE A 9 -8.72 -4.10 -3.44
N VAL A 10 -8.50 -3.42 -2.32
CA VAL A 10 -7.25 -3.39 -1.57
C VAL A 10 -7.43 -4.08 -0.23
N ARG A 11 -6.34 -4.61 0.34
CA ARG A 11 -6.35 -5.26 1.66
C ARG A 11 -6.92 -4.33 2.73
N ARG A 12 -7.82 -4.84 3.56
CA ARG A 12 -8.37 -4.08 4.71
C ARG A 12 -7.47 -4.19 5.93
N GLU A 13 -7.58 -3.22 6.82
CA GLU A 13 -6.86 -3.16 8.10
C GLU A 13 -6.99 -4.46 8.91
N GLU A 14 -8.16 -5.10 8.86
CA GLU A 14 -8.49 -6.37 9.55
C GLU A 14 -7.77 -7.61 8.97
N GLU A 15 -7.22 -7.49 7.76
CA GLU A 15 -6.55 -8.56 7.01
C GLU A 15 -5.02 -8.44 7.09
N CYS A 16 -4.51 -7.44 7.79
CA CYS A 16 -3.11 -7.35 8.16
C CYS A 16 -2.91 -8.16 9.45
N PRO A 17 -2.48 -9.44 9.40
CA PRO A 17 -2.28 -10.20 10.62
C PRO A 17 -1.27 -9.45 11.48
N ALA A 18 -1.69 -9.05 12.69
CA ALA A 18 -0.75 -8.58 13.70
C ALA A 18 0.42 -9.58 13.76
N PRO A 19 1.68 -9.11 13.83
CA PRO A 19 2.82 -10.01 13.93
C PRO A 19 2.58 -10.97 15.09
N ARG A 20 2.40 -12.26 14.79
CA ARG A 20 2.31 -13.28 15.85
C ARG A 20 3.73 -13.53 16.31
N GLU A 21 4.12 -12.87 17.40
CA GLU A 21 5.33 -13.23 18.13
C GLU A 21 5.22 -14.70 18.55
N ARG A 22 6.07 -15.56 17.98
CA ARG A 22 6.30 -16.89 18.54
C ARG A 22 7.22 -16.75 19.74
N GLU A 23 7.11 -17.66 20.71
CA GLU A 23 7.93 -17.76 21.92
C GLU A 23 9.46 -17.76 21.71
N ASP A 24 9.93 -17.92 20.46
CA ASP A 24 11.35 -17.98 20.09
C ASP A 24 11.86 -16.69 19.38
N GLY A 25 11.09 -15.58 19.43
CA GLY A 25 11.54 -14.26 18.96
C GLY A 25 11.77 -14.13 17.45
N ARG A 26 11.46 -15.16 16.66
CA ARG A 26 11.52 -15.13 15.19
C ARG A 26 10.13 -14.88 14.62
N VAL A 27 9.97 -13.72 14.01
CA VAL A 27 8.81 -13.38 13.17
C VAL A 27 9.07 -13.96 11.79
N ASP A 28 8.22 -14.88 11.34
CA ASP A 28 8.23 -15.38 9.97
C ASP A 28 7.78 -14.26 9.03
N PHE A 29 8.76 -13.58 8.44
CA PHE A 29 8.54 -12.60 7.38
C PHE A 29 8.73 -13.19 5.97
N HIS A 30 8.50 -14.51 5.83
CA HIS A 30 8.49 -15.14 4.52
C HIS A 30 7.20 -14.74 3.78
N ASP A 31 7.35 -13.94 2.72
CA ASP A 31 6.30 -13.44 1.82
C ASP A 31 5.40 -12.32 2.34
N LEU A 32 6.00 -11.29 2.93
CA LEU A 32 5.34 -10.00 3.01
C LEU A 32 5.26 -9.39 1.61
N ARG A 33 4.12 -9.58 0.94
CA ARG A 33 3.57 -8.55 0.03
C ARG A 33 3.28 -7.31 0.88
N LEU A 34 4.35 -6.65 1.34
CA LEU A 34 4.33 -5.62 2.38
C LEU A 34 3.63 -4.35 1.87
N ILE A 35 3.69 -4.15 0.55
CA ILE A 35 3.22 -2.95 -0.12
C ILE A 35 2.09 -3.33 -1.06
N GLU A 36 0.90 -2.82 -0.76
CA GLU A 36 -0.25 -2.89 -1.66
C GLU A 36 -0.10 -1.79 -2.73
N ASN A 37 0.67 -2.08 -3.78
CA ASN A 37 0.90 -1.14 -4.88
C ASN A 37 -0.39 -0.84 -5.64
N VAL A 38 -0.63 0.44 -5.90
CA VAL A 38 -1.75 0.94 -6.70
C VAL A 38 -1.26 1.99 -7.69
N VAL A 39 -1.86 2.02 -8.88
CA VAL A 39 -1.55 3.03 -9.90
C VAL A 39 -2.63 4.11 -9.95
N ALA A 40 -2.26 5.32 -10.36
CA ALA A 40 -3.21 6.41 -10.59
C ALA A 40 -4.32 5.96 -11.55
N GLY A 41 -5.57 6.24 -11.18
CA GLY A 41 -6.75 5.78 -11.93
C GLY A 41 -7.23 4.37 -11.58
N GLN A 42 -6.51 3.62 -10.73
CA GLN A 42 -6.96 2.31 -10.26
C GLN A 42 -8.15 2.44 -9.31
N VAL A 43 -9.18 1.63 -9.53
CA VAL A 43 -10.32 1.51 -8.63
C VAL A 43 -9.90 0.77 -7.36
N LEU A 44 -10.09 1.42 -6.21
CA LEU A 44 -9.73 0.92 -4.89
C LEU A 44 -10.93 0.37 -4.13
N ALA A 45 -12.11 0.95 -4.37
CA ALA A 45 -13.36 0.48 -3.79
C ALA A 45 -14.54 0.79 -4.71
N ARG A 46 -15.64 0.04 -4.56
CA ARG A 46 -16.88 0.23 -5.31
C ARG A 46 -18.08 0.03 -4.42
N ILE A 47 -19.13 0.82 -4.66
CA ILE A 47 -20.46 0.58 -4.10
C ILE A 47 -21.32 -0.16 -5.14
N PRO A 48 -21.87 -1.34 -4.82
CA PRO A 48 -22.79 -2.04 -5.70
C PRO A 48 -24.02 -1.19 -6.05
N PRO A 49 -24.57 -1.31 -7.27
CA PRO A 49 -25.70 -0.50 -7.73
C PRO A 49 -26.99 -0.74 -6.91
N GLU A 50 -27.08 -1.86 -6.21
CA GLU A 50 -28.18 -2.26 -5.33
C GLU A 50 -28.32 -1.38 -4.07
N GLU A 51 -27.28 -0.62 -3.70
CA GLU A 51 -27.32 0.34 -2.58
C GLU A 51 -27.97 1.69 -2.95
N GLY A 52 -28.35 1.89 -4.23
CA GLY A 52 -28.99 3.11 -4.71
C GLY A 52 -28.00 4.19 -5.18
N ILE A 53 -28.44 5.46 -5.13
CA ILE A 53 -27.58 6.62 -5.44
C ILE A 53 -26.95 7.06 -4.13
N VAL A 54 -25.62 6.95 -4.06
CA VAL A 54 -24.82 7.33 -2.91
C VAL A 54 -23.83 8.39 -3.35
N GLY A 55 -23.69 9.44 -2.54
CA GLY A 55 -22.72 10.49 -2.82
C GLY A 55 -21.30 10.10 -2.39
N PRO A 56 -20.29 10.91 -2.74
CA PRO A 56 -18.89 10.68 -2.40
C PRO A 56 -18.64 10.56 -0.88
N GLU A 57 -19.54 11.11 -0.04
CA GLU A 57 -19.54 10.97 1.41
C GLU A 57 -19.71 9.53 1.92
N ALA A 58 -20.12 8.60 1.04
CA ALA A 58 -20.23 7.18 1.39
C ALA A 58 -18.86 6.50 1.53
N PHE A 59 -17.82 7.01 0.86
CA PHE A 59 -16.49 6.41 0.92
C PHE A 59 -15.67 6.94 2.12
N PRO A 60 -14.90 6.08 2.79
CA PRO A 60 -13.97 6.50 3.83
C PRO A 60 -12.70 7.09 3.18
N MET A 61 -12.82 8.28 2.58
CA MET A 61 -11.75 8.90 1.80
C MET A 61 -10.66 9.50 2.70
N GLY A 62 -9.41 9.11 2.42
CA GLY A 62 -8.19 9.70 2.95
C GLY A 62 -7.47 10.58 1.92
N GLU A 63 -6.14 10.61 2.00
CA GLU A 63 -5.26 11.34 1.09
C GLU A 63 -5.06 10.59 -0.23
N ASN A 64 -4.89 11.35 -1.32
CA ASN A 64 -4.63 10.86 -2.67
C ASN A 64 -5.61 9.79 -3.19
N VAL A 65 -6.88 9.90 -2.80
CA VAL A 65 -8.00 9.16 -3.37
C VAL A 65 -9.10 10.13 -3.75
N TYR A 66 -9.92 9.77 -4.75
CA TYR A 66 -11.03 10.59 -5.18
C TYR A 66 -12.17 9.74 -5.76
N VAL A 67 -13.36 10.32 -5.80
CA VAL A 67 -14.53 9.76 -6.48
C VAL A 67 -14.69 10.52 -7.81
N PRO A 68 -14.63 9.84 -8.97
CA PRO A 68 -14.85 10.48 -10.26
C PRO A 68 -16.26 11.05 -10.39
N GLU A 69 -16.40 12.20 -11.05
CA GLU A 69 -17.72 12.80 -11.32
C GLU A 69 -18.57 11.92 -12.27
N ASP A 70 -17.92 11.23 -13.21
CA ASP A 70 -18.56 10.35 -14.19
C ASP A 70 -19.06 9.03 -13.58
N ASP A 71 -18.44 8.58 -12.48
CA ASP A 71 -18.84 7.35 -11.77
C ASP A 71 -18.76 7.56 -10.25
N PRO A 72 -19.82 8.11 -9.63
CA PRO A 72 -19.85 8.38 -8.20
C PRO A 72 -19.90 7.10 -7.33
N ARG A 73 -19.87 5.90 -7.94
CA ARG A 73 -19.89 4.61 -7.24
C ARG A 73 -18.52 3.98 -7.06
N VAL A 74 -17.45 4.64 -7.50
CA VAL A 74 -16.08 4.13 -7.36
C VAL A 74 -15.19 5.11 -6.61
N LEU A 75 -14.29 4.55 -5.80
CA LEU A 75 -13.18 5.28 -5.20
C LEU A 75 -11.91 4.90 -5.95
N VAL A 76 -11.14 5.90 -6.36
CA VAL A 76 -10.02 5.76 -7.29
C VAL A 76 -8.75 6.35 -6.68
N ALA A 77 -7.60 5.73 -6.95
CA ALA A 77 -6.30 6.27 -6.59
C ALA A 77 -5.97 7.52 -7.43
N ALA A 78 -5.57 8.61 -6.78
CA ALA A 78 -5.15 9.84 -7.45
C ALA A 78 -3.69 9.78 -7.93
N VAL A 79 -2.86 8.95 -7.31
CA VAL A 79 -1.41 8.84 -7.56
C VAL A 79 -0.96 7.38 -7.57
N ASN A 80 0.19 7.11 -8.18
CA ASN A 80 0.90 5.84 -7.99
C ASN A 80 1.45 5.78 -6.56
N GLY A 81 1.33 4.64 -5.89
CA GLY A 81 1.87 4.49 -4.55
C GLY A 81 1.40 3.23 -3.85
N HIS A 82 1.38 3.27 -2.51
CA HIS A 82 0.80 2.20 -1.70
C HIS A 82 -0.54 2.62 -1.11
N ALA A 83 -1.52 1.73 -1.18
CA ALA A 83 -2.78 1.88 -0.49
C ALA A 83 -2.65 1.43 0.97
N TYR A 84 -3.16 2.23 1.91
CA TYR A 84 -3.16 1.88 3.33
C TYR A 84 -4.35 2.47 4.07
N TRP A 85 -4.70 1.83 5.17
CA TRP A 85 -5.75 2.28 6.08
C TRP A 85 -5.15 3.08 7.23
N LYS A 86 -5.76 4.22 7.54
CA LYS A 86 -5.41 5.04 8.70
C LYS A 86 -6.63 5.82 9.16
N ASP A 87 -6.89 5.77 10.46
CA ASP A 87 -8.03 6.46 11.11
C ASP A 87 -9.38 6.10 10.46
N GLY A 88 -9.54 4.83 10.07
CA GLY A 88 -10.75 4.33 9.40
C GLY A 88 -10.95 4.83 7.97
N LYS A 89 -9.93 5.46 7.37
CA LYS A 89 -9.93 6.00 6.00
C LYS A 89 -8.91 5.28 5.12
N LEU A 90 -9.22 5.19 3.83
CA LEU A 90 -8.34 4.64 2.81
C LEU A 90 -7.52 5.78 2.17
N HIS A 91 -6.21 5.64 2.22
CA HIS A 91 -5.24 6.59 1.69
C HIS A 91 -4.37 5.92 0.65
N VAL A 92 -3.78 6.72 -0.22
CA VAL A 92 -2.66 6.31 -1.07
C VAL A 92 -1.47 7.21 -0.77
N SER A 93 -0.28 6.65 -0.57
CA SER A 93 0.94 7.45 -0.45
C SER A 93 1.92 7.12 -1.57
N PRO A 94 2.39 8.14 -2.32
CA PRO A 94 3.40 7.97 -3.37
C PRO A 94 4.79 7.71 -2.78
N VAL A 95 4.94 7.82 -1.45
CA VAL A 95 6.17 7.54 -0.72
C VAL A 95 5.96 6.34 0.20
N PHE A 96 6.88 5.38 0.18
CA PHE A 96 6.94 4.30 1.16
C PHE A 96 8.28 4.35 1.90
N VAL A 97 8.26 4.15 3.21
CA VAL A 97 9.45 4.20 4.06
C VAL A 97 9.67 2.84 4.72
N ILE A 98 10.82 2.25 4.45
CA ILE A 98 11.32 1.07 5.14
C ILE A 98 12.25 1.57 6.25
N GLU A 99 11.79 1.45 7.50
CA GLU A 99 12.55 1.87 8.68
C GLU A 99 13.80 1.01 8.93
N GLY A 100 13.85 -0.20 8.36
CA GLY A 100 14.92 -1.18 8.55
C GLY A 100 15.72 -1.51 7.29
N ASN A 101 16.36 -2.68 7.32
CA ASN A 101 17.14 -3.21 6.19
C ASN A 101 16.24 -3.94 5.19
N VAL A 102 16.69 -4.01 3.94
CA VAL A 102 16.18 -4.96 2.97
C VAL A 102 17.02 -6.23 3.10
N ASP A 103 16.48 -7.21 3.82
CA ASP A 103 17.11 -8.50 4.13
C ASP A 103 16.07 -9.63 4.22
N PHE A 104 16.38 -10.78 4.83
CA PHE A 104 15.45 -11.91 4.96
C PHE A 104 14.14 -11.56 5.69
N SER A 105 14.11 -10.49 6.48
CA SER A 105 12.90 -10.01 7.15
C SER A 105 12.02 -9.12 6.27
N THR A 106 12.58 -8.53 5.21
CA THR A 106 11.84 -7.64 4.31
C THR A 106 11.57 -8.30 2.96
N GLY A 107 12.50 -9.12 2.48
CA GLY A 107 12.47 -9.70 1.14
C GLY A 107 12.83 -8.70 0.05
N ASN A 108 12.60 -9.09 -1.20
CA ASN A 108 12.73 -8.18 -2.34
C ASN A 108 11.57 -7.19 -2.34
N VAL A 109 11.84 -5.95 -2.76
CA VAL A 109 10.86 -4.86 -2.72
C VAL A 109 10.60 -4.35 -4.13
N VAL A 110 9.33 -4.19 -4.48
CA VAL A 110 8.90 -3.52 -5.72
C VAL A 110 7.89 -2.44 -5.33
N PHE A 111 8.16 -1.19 -5.70
CA PHE A 111 7.32 -0.05 -5.35
C PHE A 111 7.11 0.90 -6.53
N VAL A 112 5.87 1.24 -6.86
CA VAL A 112 5.53 2.06 -8.05
C VAL A 112 5.74 3.57 -7.87
N GLY A 113 6.47 3.98 -6.82
CA GLY A 113 6.69 5.39 -6.50
C GLY A 113 8.04 5.61 -5.82
N LYS A 114 8.10 6.58 -4.90
CA LYS A 114 9.30 6.90 -4.13
C LYS A 114 9.49 5.97 -2.93
N LEU A 115 10.56 5.19 -2.93
CA LEU A 115 10.94 4.34 -1.82
C LEU A 115 12.08 4.98 -1.02
N ILE A 116 11.94 5.00 0.30
CA ILE A 116 12.98 5.44 1.23
C ILE A 116 13.38 4.25 2.09
N VAL A 117 14.65 3.86 2.06
CA VAL A 117 15.20 2.79 2.90
C VAL A 117 16.14 3.42 3.91
N LYS A 118 15.77 3.43 5.19
CA LYS A 118 16.61 3.97 6.26
C LYS A 118 17.78 3.04 6.63
N GLY A 119 17.63 1.74 6.39
CA GLY A 119 18.66 0.75 6.61
C GLY A 119 19.50 0.44 5.37
N THR A 120 20.10 -0.75 5.38
CA THR A 120 20.98 -1.28 4.33
C THR A 120 20.22 -2.22 3.40
N ILE A 121 20.45 -2.12 2.10
CA ILE A 121 20.01 -3.13 1.13
C ILE A 121 21.07 -4.24 1.11
N ARG A 122 20.80 -5.38 1.73
CA ARG A 122 21.77 -6.47 1.88
C ARG A 122 22.07 -7.18 0.56
N ALA A 123 23.26 -7.75 0.45
CA ALA A 123 23.64 -8.57 -0.69
C ALA A 123 22.65 -9.73 -0.92
N GLY A 124 22.30 -9.98 -2.18
CA GLY A 124 21.34 -11.02 -2.57
C GLY A 124 19.88 -10.58 -2.58
N PHE A 125 19.57 -9.33 -2.22
CA PHE A 125 18.23 -8.75 -2.30
C PHE A 125 18.13 -7.72 -3.43
N THR A 126 16.91 -7.51 -3.91
CA THR A 126 16.58 -6.56 -4.98
C THR A 126 15.55 -5.55 -4.51
N VAL A 127 15.79 -4.28 -4.85
CA VAL A 127 14.83 -3.19 -4.70
C VAL A 127 14.54 -2.58 -6.07
N GLU A 128 13.25 -2.49 -6.42
CA GLU A 128 12.76 -1.85 -7.64
C GLU A 128 11.80 -0.70 -7.29
N ALA A 129 12.09 0.51 -7.78
CA ALA A 129 11.26 1.69 -7.54
C ALA A 129 11.37 2.76 -8.65
N GLU A 130 10.41 3.69 -8.72
CA GLU A 130 10.51 4.86 -9.62
C GLU A 130 11.57 5.85 -9.11
N GLU A 131 11.61 6.08 -7.80
CA GLU A 131 12.64 6.86 -7.12
C GLU A 131 13.09 6.11 -5.87
N LEU A 132 14.39 6.05 -5.59
CA LEU A 132 14.94 5.39 -4.40
C LEU A 132 15.90 6.31 -3.64
N LEU A 133 15.67 6.46 -2.33
CA LEU A 133 16.61 7.05 -1.39
C LEU A 133 17.04 5.97 -0.39
N VAL A 134 18.35 5.79 -0.22
CA VAL A 134 18.92 4.86 0.79
C VAL A 134 19.79 5.67 1.75
N GLU A 135 19.49 5.59 3.04
CA GLU A 135 20.29 6.25 4.10
C GLU A 135 21.43 5.36 4.61
N GLY A 136 21.27 4.03 4.50
CA GLY A 136 22.32 3.05 4.81
C GLY A 136 23.18 2.67 3.61
N GLU A 137 23.77 1.48 3.66
CA GLU A 137 24.63 0.96 2.59
C GLU A 137 23.81 0.21 1.52
N VAL A 138 24.37 0.12 0.31
CA VAL A 138 23.80 -0.65 -0.79
C VAL A 138 24.77 -1.78 -1.15
N GLU A 139 24.43 -2.99 -0.74
CA GLU A 139 25.15 -4.23 -1.07
C GLU A 139 24.39 -5.10 -2.09
N GLY A 140 23.07 -4.89 -2.21
CA GLY A 140 22.18 -5.63 -3.12
C GLY A 140 22.00 -5.00 -4.49
N GLU A 141 21.01 -5.49 -5.25
CA GLU A 141 20.66 -4.98 -6.56
C GLU A 141 19.57 -3.91 -6.48
N VAL A 142 19.77 -2.81 -7.21
CA VAL A 142 18.82 -1.69 -7.30
C VAL A 142 18.39 -1.51 -8.75
N ARG A 143 17.09 -1.48 -8.99
CA ARG A 143 16.47 -1.21 -10.29
C ARG A 143 15.62 0.05 -10.18
N ILE A 144 15.97 1.08 -10.96
CA ILE A 144 15.21 2.32 -11.01
C ILE A 144 14.59 2.46 -12.40
N GLY A 145 13.28 2.60 -12.46
CA GLY A 145 12.54 2.70 -13.73
C GLY A 145 11.04 2.86 -13.51
N GLY A 146 10.40 3.60 -14.41
CA GLY A 146 8.95 3.79 -14.50
C GLY A 146 8.41 3.21 -15.81
#